data_AF-A0A1S3EJU2-F1
#
_entry.id   AF-A0A1S3EJU2-F1
#
_cell.length_a   1.000
_cell.length_b   1.000
_cell.length_c   1.000
_cell.angle_alpha   90.00
_cell.angle_beta   90.00
_cell.angle_gamma   90.00
#
_symmetry.space_group_name_H-M   'P 1'
#
loop_
_entity.id
_entity.type
_entity.pdbx_description
1 polymer ?
#
loop_
_entity_poly.entity_id
_entity_poly.type
_entity_poly.pdbx_seq_one_letter_code
_entity_poly.pdbx_strand_id
1 'polypeptide(L)'
;MEPEDGTALSRLQKLPRERGLQFLHKIIDGICGRAYPLYQDYHSIWNSAEWTLVLEDVTKFFKVVVGKSLSDEEVLQQLNPLNSFHQEAIMKCLRSRKDEIKQALLGEIVDISSAQLQDFDWQLKLALSSDKIATLQMPLLSLHLDVKENGEVKPYSVEMSKEELQNLITSLEAANKVVLQLK
;
A
#
# COMPACT_ATOMS: atom_id res chain seq x y z
N MET A 1 -1.74 27.19 -6.49
CA MET A 1 -2.39 27.71 -5.27
C MET A 1 -1.70 27.01 -4.12
N GLU A 2 -0.85 27.76 -3.40
CA GLU A 2 -0.02 27.30 -2.28
C GLU A 2 -0.83 27.23 -0.95
N PRO A 3 -0.31 26.61 0.12
CA PRO A 3 -1.05 25.64 0.93
C PRO A 3 -1.80 26.25 2.12
N GLU A 4 -3.03 25.80 2.35
CA GLU A 4 -3.77 25.99 3.60
C GLU A 4 -3.47 24.90 4.66
N ASP A 5 -2.36 24.15 4.51
CA ASP A 5 -2.11 22.91 5.28
C ASP A 5 -1.74 23.14 6.77
N GLY A 6 -1.56 24.39 7.23
CA GLY A 6 -1.25 24.69 8.64
C GLY A 6 -2.43 24.59 9.61
N THR A 7 -3.67 24.51 9.11
CA THR A 7 -4.89 24.63 9.94
C THR A 7 -5.65 23.32 10.11
N ALA A 8 -5.34 22.31 9.29
CA ALA A 8 -6.12 21.08 9.15
C ALA A 8 -6.30 20.32 10.49
N LEU A 9 -5.21 20.12 11.22
CA LEU A 9 -5.24 19.35 12.47
C LEU A 9 -5.72 20.14 13.69
N SER A 10 -5.86 21.48 13.59
CA SER A 10 -6.20 22.36 14.73
C SER A 10 -7.49 21.94 15.46
N ARG A 11 -8.43 21.32 14.74
CA ARG A 11 -9.69 20.81 15.26
C ARG A 11 -9.53 19.69 16.29
N LEU A 12 -8.38 18.98 16.28
CA LEU A 12 -8.04 18.00 17.30
C LEU A 12 -7.94 18.63 18.69
N GLN A 13 -7.65 19.93 18.80
CA GLN A 13 -7.57 20.59 20.11
C GLN A 13 -8.90 20.59 20.89
N LYS A 14 -10.03 20.41 20.20
CA LYS A 14 -11.35 20.26 20.84
C LYS A 14 -11.51 18.91 21.56
N LEU A 15 -10.67 17.93 21.23
CA LEU A 15 -10.79 16.56 21.74
C LEU A 15 -10.25 16.49 23.18
N PRO A 16 -11.02 15.92 24.12
CA PRO A 16 -10.53 15.68 25.48
C PRO A 16 -9.37 14.69 25.49
N ARG A 17 -8.49 14.84 26.48
CA ARG A 17 -7.25 14.04 26.58
C ARG A 17 -7.54 12.54 26.67
N GLU A 18 -8.58 12.19 27.39
CA GLU A 18 -8.97 10.80 27.67
C GLU A 18 -9.44 10.08 26.39
N ARG A 19 -9.95 10.84 25.42
CA ARG A 19 -10.48 10.31 24.15
C ARG A 19 -9.52 10.48 22.97
N GLY A 20 -8.47 11.29 23.15
CA GLY A 20 -7.45 11.60 22.14
C GLY A 20 -6.84 10.36 21.49
N LEU A 21 -6.22 9.52 22.32
CA LEU A 21 -5.51 8.34 21.84
C LEU A 21 -6.46 7.31 21.20
N GLN A 22 -7.62 7.08 21.81
CA GLN A 22 -8.62 6.13 21.29
C GLN A 22 -9.16 6.56 19.93
N PHE A 23 -9.44 7.86 19.75
CA PHE A 23 -9.87 8.40 18.47
C PHE A 23 -8.80 8.17 17.38
N LEU A 24 -7.55 8.54 17.66
CA LEU A 24 -6.45 8.35 16.71
C LEU A 24 -6.25 6.88 16.32
N HIS A 25 -6.34 5.96 17.29
CA HIS A 25 -6.29 4.53 16.99
C HIS A 25 -7.44 4.08 16.08
N LYS A 26 -8.69 4.52 16.32
CA LYS A 26 -9.83 4.21 15.45
C LYS A 26 -9.66 4.79 14.04
N ILE A 27 -9.06 5.97 13.89
CA ILE A 27 -8.75 6.53 12.57
C ILE A 27 -7.75 5.62 11.83
N ILE A 28 -6.70 5.19 12.52
CA ILE A 28 -5.71 4.26 11.96
C ILE A 28 -6.35 2.90 11.65
N ASP A 29 -7.30 2.44 12.47
CA ASP A 29 -8.08 1.23 12.17
C ASP A 29 -8.80 1.38 10.84
N GLY A 30 -9.46 2.52 10.61
CA GLY A 30 -10.07 2.87 9.33
C GLY A 30 -9.11 2.86 8.14
N ILE A 31 -7.93 3.48 8.29
CA ILE A 31 -6.88 3.48 7.26
C ILE A 31 -6.45 2.06 6.90
N CYS A 32 -6.36 1.18 7.90
CA CYS A 32 -5.95 -0.21 7.72
C CYS A 32 -7.12 -1.14 7.34
N GLY A 33 -8.24 -0.61 6.83
CA GLY A 33 -9.37 -1.40 6.32
C GLY A 33 -10.34 -1.92 7.38
N ARG A 34 -10.24 -1.48 8.64
CA ARG A 34 -11.24 -1.75 9.69
C ARG A 34 -12.23 -0.58 9.82
N ALA A 35 -13.06 -0.59 10.85
CA ALA A 35 -14.08 0.43 11.05
C ALA A 35 -13.48 1.78 11.48
N TYR A 36 -13.88 2.85 10.78
CA TYR A 36 -13.65 4.24 11.21
C TYR A 36 -14.45 4.57 12.48
N PRO A 37 -14.05 5.61 13.24
CA PRO A 37 -14.84 6.08 14.37
C PRO A 37 -16.22 6.57 13.90
N LEU A 38 -17.23 6.43 14.76
CA LEU A 38 -18.61 6.79 14.44
C LEU A 38 -18.90 8.21 14.92
N TYR A 39 -19.57 9.01 14.10
CA TYR A 39 -19.95 10.38 14.47
C TYR A 39 -20.76 10.45 15.78
N GLN A 40 -21.61 9.45 16.03
CA GLN A 40 -22.43 9.37 17.24
C GLN A 40 -21.60 9.41 18.54
N ASP A 41 -20.37 8.88 18.53
CA ASP A 41 -19.48 8.87 19.70
C ASP A 41 -18.88 10.27 19.99
N TYR A 42 -18.86 11.16 19.00
CA TYR A 42 -18.16 12.45 19.01
C TYR A 42 -19.03 13.67 18.67
N HIS A 43 -20.35 13.49 18.51
CA HIS A 43 -21.31 14.55 18.15
C HIS A 43 -21.36 15.72 19.15
N SER A 44 -20.93 15.51 20.39
CA SER A 44 -20.85 16.54 21.43
C SER A 44 -19.61 17.43 21.29
N ILE A 45 -18.62 17.03 20.48
CA ILE A 45 -17.33 17.72 20.30
C ILE A 45 -17.29 18.45 18.96
N TRP A 46 -17.75 17.78 17.90
CA TRP A 46 -17.80 18.31 16.55
C TRP A 46 -19.20 18.20 16.00
N ASN A 47 -19.60 19.21 15.21
CA ASN A 47 -20.80 19.09 14.38
C ASN A 47 -20.51 18.22 13.13
N SER A 48 -21.55 17.90 12.36
CA SER A 48 -21.42 17.00 11.20
C SER A 48 -20.45 17.50 10.12
N ALA A 49 -20.32 18.81 9.91
CA ALA A 49 -19.41 19.36 8.91
C ALA A 49 -17.96 19.32 9.41
N GLU A 50 -17.74 19.70 10.67
CA GLU A 50 -16.43 19.60 11.32
C GLU A 50 -15.95 18.16 11.41
N TRP A 51 -16.85 17.21 11.69
CA TRP A 51 -16.55 15.80 11.77
C TRP A 51 -15.92 15.25 10.48
N THR A 52 -16.54 15.52 9.34
CA THR A 52 -16.03 15.06 8.04
C THR A 52 -14.63 15.62 7.78
N LEU A 53 -14.43 16.91 8.04
CA LEU A 53 -13.13 17.56 7.88
C LEU A 53 -12.07 16.97 8.82
N VAL A 54 -12.39 16.73 10.09
CA VAL A 54 -11.47 16.11 11.05
C VAL A 54 -11.07 14.71 10.60
N LEU A 55 -12.04 13.90 10.17
CA LEU A 55 -11.81 12.56 9.68
C LEU A 55 -10.86 12.57 8.47
N GLU A 56 -11.12 13.46 7.52
CA GLU A 56 -10.32 13.63 6.30
C GLU A 56 -8.91 14.14 6.61
N ASP A 57 -8.79 15.22 7.36
CA ASP A 57 -7.52 15.89 7.70
C ASP A 57 -6.57 14.94 8.45
N VAL A 58 -7.09 14.24 9.47
CA VAL A 58 -6.28 13.32 10.28
C VAL A 58 -5.90 12.08 9.47
N THR A 59 -6.83 11.56 8.66
CA THR A 59 -6.55 10.41 7.77
C THR A 59 -5.46 10.76 6.76
N LYS A 60 -5.61 11.89 6.07
CA LYS A 60 -4.64 12.41 5.10
C LYS A 60 -3.29 12.60 5.74
N PHE A 61 -3.23 13.18 6.94
CA PHE A 61 -1.99 13.37 7.68
C PHE A 61 -1.24 12.05 7.92
N PHE A 62 -1.88 11.03 8.51
CA PHE A 62 -1.24 9.73 8.76
C PHE A 62 -0.75 9.08 7.46
N LYS A 63 -1.56 9.13 6.40
CA LYS A 63 -1.18 8.60 5.08
C LYS A 63 0.04 9.31 4.51
N VAL A 64 0.09 10.65 4.57
CA VAL A 64 1.21 11.45 4.04
C VAL A 64 2.48 11.21 4.85
N VAL A 65 2.41 11.24 6.17
CA VAL A 65 3.58 11.06 7.05
C VAL A 65 4.23 9.70 6.81
N VAL A 66 3.43 8.64 6.77
CA VAL A 66 3.94 7.27 6.56
C VAL A 66 4.34 7.05 5.10
N GLY A 67 3.53 7.51 4.15
CA GLY A 67 3.79 7.33 2.71
C GLY A 67 5.05 8.04 2.23
N LYS A 68 5.31 9.26 2.73
CA LYS A 68 6.54 10.01 2.43
C LYS A 68 7.72 9.65 3.33
N SER A 69 7.52 8.79 4.33
CA SER A 69 8.54 8.43 5.33
C SER A 69 9.19 9.64 6.01
N LEU A 70 8.39 10.63 6.41
CA LEU A 70 8.87 11.86 7.06
C LEU A 70 9.63 11.55 8.37
N SER A 71 10.59 12.40 8.72
CA SER A 71 11.36 12.31 9.97
C SER A 71 10.54 12.78 11.18
N ASP A 72 10.93 12.36 12.39
CA ASP A 72 10.25 12.78 13.63
C ASP A 72 10.26 14.32 13.78
N GLU A 73 11.33 15.00 13.35
CA GLU A 73 11.45 16.46 13.37
C GLU A 73 10.47 17.14 12.41
N GLU A 74 10.35 16.65 11.17
CA GLU A 74 9.42 17.17 10.16
C GLU A 74 7.97 16.99 10.60
N VAL A 75 7.67 15.85 11.22
CA VAL A 75 6.34 15.56 11.77
C VAL A 75 6.03 16.55 12.90
N LEU A 76 6.96 16.74 13.85
CA LEU A 76 6.77 17.70 14.94
C LEU A 76 6.55 19.13 14.43
N GLN A 77 7.24 19.53 13.36
CA GLN A 77 7.02 20.84 12.73
C GLN A 77 5.58 21.01 12.22
N GLN A 78 5.00 19.98 11.62
CA GLN A 78 3.59 20.01 11.17
C GLN A 78 2.61 20.01 12.35
N LEU A 79 3.00 19.46 13.49
CA LEU A 79 2.18 19.39 14.70
C LEU A 79 2.33 20.63 15.61
N ASN A 80 3.22 21.58 15.29
CA ASN A 80 3.43 22.82 16.04
C ASN A 80 2.15 23.58 16.42
N PRO A 81 1.09 23.64 15.58
CA PRO A 81 -0.15 24.32 15.95
C PRO A 81 -0.93 23.63 17.08
N LEU A 82 -0.61 22.38 17.43
CA LEU A 82 -1.28 21.60 18.48
C LEU A 82 -0.61 21.76 19.83
N ASN A 83 -1.37 21.53 20.91
CA ASN A 83 -0.79 21.46 22.25
C ASN A 83 0.03 20.16 22.43
N SER A 84 0.97 20.18 23.38
CA SER A 84 1.92 19.09 23.63
C SER A 84 1.27 17.72 23.82
N PHE A 85 0.09 17.69 24.44
CA PHE A 85 -0.67 16.46 24.64
C PHE A 85 -1.07 15.80 23.32
N HIS A 86 -1.65 16.56 22.39
CA HIS A 86 -2.08 16.01 21.10
C HIS A 86 -0.89 15.62 20.23
N GLN A 87 0.20 16.38 20.30
CA GLN A 87 1.45 16.04 19.62
C GLN A 87 1.99 14.68 20.10
N GLU A 88 2.06 14.49 21.42
CA GLU A 88 2.55 13.23 22.01
C GLU A 88 1.66 12.04 21.64
N ALA A 89 0.33 12.21 21.67
CA ALA A 89 -0.60 11.16 21.29
C ALA A 89 -0.42 10.73 19.82
N ILE A 90 -0.26 11.69 18.91
CA ILE A 90 -0.02 11.42 17.48
C ILE A 90 1.32 10.71 17.29
N MET A 91 2.40 11.20 17.90
CA MET A 91 3.71 10.58 17.82
C MET A 91 3.72 9.14 18.36
N LYS A 92 2.99 8.89 19.45
CA LYS A 92 2.84 7.56 20.02
C LYS A 92 2.10 6.61 19.07
N CYS A 93 1.02 7.07 18.42
CA CYS A 93 0.30 6.29 17.43
C CYS A 93 1.16 6.01 16.19
N LEU A 94 1.91 7.00 15.69
CA LEU A 94 2.84 6.82 14.57
C LEU A 94 3.90 5.77 14.90
N ARG A 95 4.59 5.89 16.04
CA ARG A 95 5.65 4.95 16.44
C ARG A 95 5.15 3.52 16.61
N SER A 96 3.92 3.35 17.10
CA SER A 96 3.36 2.01 17.34
C SER A 96 2.71 1.37 16.11
N ARG A 97 2.23 2.16 15.14
CA ARG A 97 1.41 1.64 14.01
C ARG A 97 1.92 2.02 12.63
N LYS A 98 3.13 2.58 12.51
CA LYS A 98 3.73 2.97 11.23
C LYS A 98 3.74 1.83 10.22
N ASP A 99 4.15 0.64 10.63
CA ASP A 99 4.25 -0.52 9.73
C ASP A 99 2.88 -0.97 9.23
N GLU A 100 1.87 -0.95 10.09
CA GLU A 100 0.50 -1.32 9.74
C GLU A 100 -0.11 -0.34 8.71
N ILE A 101 0.10 0.96 8.92
CA ILE A 101 -0.31 2.00 7.96
C ILE A 101 0.45 1.81 6.64
N LYS A 102 1.75 1.53 6.70
CA LYS A 102 2.58 1.30 5.51
C LYS A 102 2.08 0.11 4.69
N GLN A 103 1.74 -1.00 5.35
CA GLN A 103 1.17 -2.16 4.67
C GLN A 103 -0.19 -1.85 4.03
N ALA A 104 -1.05 -1.10 4.72
CA ALA A 104 -2.34 -0.68 4.17
C ALA A 104 -2.18 0.21 2.92
N LEU A 105 -1.25 1.19 2.96
CA LEU A 105 -0.94 2.04 1.81
C LEU A 105 -0.35 1.26 0.63
N LEU A 106 0.53 0.30 0.90
CA LEU A 106 1.05 -0.60 -0.13
C LEU A 106 -0.08 -1.42 -0.75
N GLY A 107 -1.00 -1.94 0.07
CA GLY A 107 -2.22 -2.62 -0.39
C GLY A 107 -3.06 -1.74 -1.32
N GLU A 108 -3.32 -0.48 -0.96
CA GLU A 108 -4.04 0.47 -1.81
C GLU A 108 -3.33 0.71 -3.16
N ILE A 109 -2.01 0.83 -3.18
CA ILE A 109 -1.22 1.00 -4.43
C ILE A 109 -1.26 -0.28 -5.27
N VAL A 110 -1.15 -1.43 -4.61
CA VAL A 110 -1.17 -2.74 -5.25
C VAL A 110 -2.55 -3.01 -5.85
N ASP A 111 -3.66 -2.67 -5.17
CA ASP A 111 -5.02 -2.75 -5.72
C ASP A 111 -5.26 -1.80 -6.91
N ILE A 112 -4.48 -0.72 -7.05
CA ILE A 112 -4.48 0.13 -8.26
C ILE A 112 -3.75 -0.56 -9.43
N SER A 113 -2.83 -1.48 -9.16
CA SER A 113 -2.15 -2.26 -10.20
C SER A 113 -3.14 -3.20 -10.88
N SER A 114 -3.37 -2.98 -12.17
CA SER A 114 -4.36 -3.71 -12.97
C SER A 114 -4.10 -5.22 -13.08
N ALA A 115 -2.86 -5.66 -12.81
CA ALA A 115 -2.45 -7.06 -12.87
C ALA A 115 -1.34 -7.35 -11.85
N GLN A 116 -1.43 -8.47 -11.14
CA GLN A 116 -0.44 -8.94 -10.18
C GLN A 116 -0.26 -10.46 -10.26
N LEU A 117 0.97 -10.93 -10.41
CA LEU A 117 1.27 -12.36 -10.35
C LEU A 117 1.07 -12.88 -8.91
N GLN A 118 0.19 -13.85 -8.72
CA GLN A 118 -0.11 -14.51 -7.44
C GLN A 118 0.69 -15.80 -7.28
N ASP A 119 0.67 -16.63 -8.32
CA ASP A 119 1.33 -17.94 -8.31
C ASP A 119 1.88 -18.28 -9.70
N PHE A 120 2.83 -19.20 -9.74
CA PHE A 120 3.31 -19.78 -10.99
C PHE A 120 3.71 -21.24 -10.83
N ASP A 121 3.36 -22.02 -11.85
CA ASP A 121 3.74 -23.42 -11.99
C ASP A 121 4.44 -23.65 -13.33
N TRP A 122 5.27 -24.68 -13.41
CA TRP A 122 5.94 -25.01 -14.66
C TRP A 122 6.02 -26.52 -14.90
N GLN A 123 6.05 -26.89 -16.18
CA GLN A 123 6.19 -28.27 -16.61
C GLN A 123 7.13 -28.37 -17.81
N LEU A 124 8.05 -29.34 -17.80
CA LEU A 124 8.87 -29.67 -18.96
C LEU A 124 8.16 -30.71 -19.84
N LYS A 125 8.09 -30.46 -21.15
CA LYS A 125 7.48 -31.33 -22.16
C LYS A 125 8.50 -31.66 -23.24
N LEU A 126 8.40 -32.85 -23.83
CA LEU A 126 9.19 -33.23 -25.00
C LEU A 126 8.27 -33.20 -26.23
N ALA A 127 8.43 -32.16 -27.04
CA ALA A 127 7.68 -32.01 -28.29
C ALA A 127 8.40 -32.70 -29.45
N LEU A 128 7.65 -33.34 -30.33
CA LEU A 128 8.17 -33.87 -31.58
C LEU A 128 8.34 -32.71 -32.57
N SER A 129 9.58 -32.47 -33.01
CA SER A 129 9.85 -31.45 -34.04
C SER A 129 9.27 -31.88 -35.38
N SER A 130 8.46 -31.03 -36.01
CA SER A 130 7.92 -31.23 -37.36
C SER A 130 8.94 -30.97 -38.47
N ASP A 131 10.08 -30.36 -38.15
CA ASP A 131 10.90 -29.63 -39.12
C ASP A 131 12.20 -30.36 -39.46
N LYS A 132 12.47 -31.50 -38.80
CA LYS A 132 13.66 -32.32 -39.04
C LYS A 132 13.25 -33.78 -39.26
N ILE A 133 13.72 -34.33 -40.38
CA ILE A 133 13.45 -35.71 -40.86
C ILE A 133 13.92 -36.79 -39.85
N ALA A 134 14.74 -36.42 -38.86
CA ALA A 134 15.03 -37.24 -37.68
C ALA A 134 14.20 -36.70 -36.50
N THR A 135 13.34 -37.54 -35.92
CA THR A 135 12.54 -37.27 -34.71
C THR A 135 13.40 -36.85 -33.53
N LEU A 136 13.73 -35.56 -33.46
CA LEU A 136 14.37 -34.92 -32.31
C LEU A 136 13.26 -34.47 -31.36
N GLN A 137 13.25 -35.06 -30.17
CA GLN A 137 12.45 -34.59 -29.05
C GLN A 137 13.07 -33.27 -28.57
N MET A 138 12.37 -32.15 -28.77
CA MET A 138 12.80 -30.85 -28.29
C MET A 138 12.17 -30.59 -26.92
N PRO A 139 12.96 -30.30 -25.88
CA PRO A 139 12.41 -29.94 -24.58
C PRO A 139 11.83 -28.53 -24.65
N LEU A 140 10.56 -28.40 -24.27
CA LEU A 140 9.82 -27.15 -24.12
C LEU A 140 9.38 -26.99 -22.66
N LEU A 141 9.37 -25.76 -22.18
CA LEU A 141 8.81 -25.40 -20.89
C LEU A 141 7.38 -24.88 -21.10
N SER A 142 6.44 -25.40 -20.34
CA SER A 142 5.08 -24.85 -20.19
C SER A 142 5.05 -24.11 -18.86
N LEU A 143 4.96 -22.78 -18.91
CA LEU A 143 4.84 -21.91 -17.75
C LEU A 143 3.38 -21.50 -17.56
N HIS A 144 2.85 -21.70 -16.37
CA HIS A 144 1.51 -21.31 -15.94
C HIS A 144 1.64 -20.17 -14.92
N LEU A 145 0.85 -19.11 -15.09
CA LEU A 145 0.87 -17.92 -14.25
C LEU A 145 -0.56 -17.61 -13.81
N ASP A 146 -0.79 -17.51 -12.52
CA ASP A 146 -2.05 -17.03 -11.97
C ASP A 146 -1.93 -15.54 -11.65
N VAL A 147 -2.65 -14.71 -12.41
CA VAL A 147 -2.55 -13.25 -12.32
C VAL A 147 -3.86 -12.68 -11.79
N LYS A 148 -3.82 -11.99 -10.66
CA LYS A 148 -4.95 -11.23 -10.14
C LYS A 148 -5.10 -9.93 -10.92
N GLU A 149 -6.20 -9.80 -11.65
CA GLU A 149 -6.57 -8.61 -12.41
C GLU A 149 -7.95 -8.13 -11.98
N ASN A 150 -8.08 -6.86 -11.58
CA ASN A 150 -9.35 -6.27 -11.15
C ASN A 150 -10.10 -7.10 -10.08
N GLY A 151 -9.37 -7.79 -9.21
CA GLY A 151 -9.93 -8.63 -8.15
C GLY A 151 -10.16 -10.10 -8.51
N GLU A 152 -10.10 -10.48 -9.79
CA GLU A 152 -10.25 -11.86 -10.25
C GLU A 152 -8.90 -12.49 -10.62
N VAL A 153 -8.71 -13.77 -10.28
CA VAL A 153 -7.50 -14.50 -10.68
C VAL A 153 -7.71 -15.11 -12.06
N LYS A 154 -6.87 -14.75 -13.02
CA LYS A 154 -6.87 -15.26 -14.39
C LYS A 154 -5.62 -16.10 -14.66
N PRO A 155 -5.79 -17.32 -15.19
CA PRO A 155 -4.66 -18.17 -15.56
C PRO A 155 -4.12 -17.80 -16.95
N TYR A 156 -2.80 -17.67 -17.06
CA TYR A 156 -2.07 -17.51 -18.30
C TYR A 156 -1.12 -18.68 -18.50
N SER A 157 -0.93 -19.12 -19.75
CA SER A 157 -0.05 -20.24 -20.07
C SER A 157 0.81 -19.89 -21.28
N VAL A 158 2.13 -20.08 -21.15
CA VAL A 158 3.10 -19.79 -22.21
C VAL A 158 4.00 -21.01 -22.38
N GLU A 159 4.16 -21.46 -23.62
CA GLU A 159 5.14 -22.48 -23.96
C GLU A 159 6.37 -21.81 -24.55
N MET A 160 7.56 -22.24 -24.13
CA MET A 160 8.82 -21.63 -24.53
C MET A 160 9.95 -22.65 -24.66
N SER A 161 10.83 -22.40 -25.62
CA SER A 161 12.12 -23.05 -25.75
C SER A 161 13.09 -22.61 -24.65
N LYS A 162 14.22 -23.32 -24.53
CA LYS A 162 15.31 -22.93 -23.62
C LYS A 162 15.82 -21.51 -23.89
N GLU A 163 15.90 -21.10 -25.15
CA GLU A 163 16.41 -19.80 -25.56
C GLU A 163 15.43 -18.68 -25.16
N GLU A 164 14.15 -18.88 -25.39
CA GLU A 164 13.09 -17.95 -24.96
C GLU A 164 13.01 -17.82 -23.44
N LEU A 165 13.13 -18.93 -22.70
CA LEU A 165 13.20 -18.91 -21.23
C LEU A 165 14.40 -18.10 -20.74
N GLN A 166 15.57 -18.29 -21.35
CA GLN A 166 16.77 -17.54 -20.97
C GLN A 166 16.58 -16.03 -21.21
N ASN A 167 15.93 -15.65 -22.31
CA ASN A 167 15.60 -14.26 -22.62
C ASN A 167 14.60 -13.67 -21.61
N LEU A 168 13.60 -14.45 -21.19
CA LEU A 168 12.64 -14.04 -20.16
C LEU A 168 13.35 -13.79 -18.82
N ILE A 169 14.19 -14.72 -18.36
CA ILE A 169 14.97 -14.59 -17.11
C ILE A 169 15.85 -13.34 -17.18
N THR A 170 16.56 -13.14 -18.28
CA THR A 170 17.45 -11.98 -18.46
C THR A 170 16.68 -10.66 -18.38
N SER A 171 15.49 -10.60 -18.99
CA SER A 171 14.60 -9.43 -18.92
C SER A 171 14.13 -9.15 -17.49
N LEU A 172 13.72 -10.19 -16.75
CA LEU A 172 13.28 -10.07 -15.35
C LEU A 172 14.43 -9.64 -14.42
N GLU A 173 15.63 -10.17 -14.61
CA GLU A 173 16.81 -9.77 -13.85
C GLU A 173 17.19 -8.30 -14.10
N ALA A 174 17.11 -7.85 -15.35
CA ALA A 174 17.35 -6.46 -15.71
C ALA A 174 16.33 -5.52 -15.04
N ALA A 175 15.04 -5.88 -15.07
CA ALA A 175 13.99 -5.13 -14.38
C ALA A 175 14.23 -5.09 -12.86
N ASN A 176 14.59 -6.23 -12.24
CA ASN A 176 14.88 -6.30 -10.81
C ASN A 176 16.07 -5.42 -10.40
N LYS A 177 17.11 -5.32 -11.23
CA LYS A 177 18.25 -4.41 -10.99
C LYS A 177 17.81 -2.96 -10.90
N VAL A 178 16.92 -2.51 -11.79
CA VAL A 178 16.37 -1.14 -11.75
C VAL A 178 15.54 -0.92 -10.48
N VAL A 179 14.69 -1.88 -10.10
CA VAL A 179 13.90 -1.79 -8.87
C VAL A 179 14.79 -1.68 -7.62
N LEU A 180 15.90 -2.41 -7.56
CA LEU A 180 16.84 -2.34 -6.45
C LEU A 180 17.61 -1.01 -6.37
N GLN A 181 17.81 -0.32 -7.50
CA GLN A 181 18.44 1.01 -7.53
C GLN A 181 17.49 2.13 -7.09
N LEU A 182 16.18 1.88 -7.14
CA LEU A 182 15.14 2.83 -6.71
C LEU A 182 14.76 2.68 -5.23
N LYS A 183 15.29 1.66 -4.54
CA LYS A 183 15.15 1.47 -3.08
C LYS A 183 16.23 2.22 -2.32
#